data_AF-A0A1Q3YV01-F1
#
_entry.id   AF-A0A1Q3YV01-F1
#
_cell.length_a   1.000
_cell.length_b   1.000
_cell.length_c   1.000
_cell.angle_alpha   90.00
_cell.angle_beta   90.00
_cell.angle_gamma   90.00
#
_symmetry.space_group_name_H-M   'P 1'
#
loop_
_entity.id
_entity.type
_entity.pdbx_description
1 polymer ?
#
loop_
_entity_poly.entity_id
_entity_poly.type
_entity_poly.pdbx_seq_one_letter_code
_entity_poly.pdbx_strand_id
1 'polypeptide(L)'
;MALTSRYVWDAGNLEKCQSHGVTIAEIEHVLDSDPFLVPDYEHSDHEDRSIAVGSNRSERPVFVVFTIRMQEGQEVVRPLSARYMHRKEIERYERLWREEGS
;
A
#
# COMPACT_ATOMS: atom_id res chain seq x y z
N MET A 1 -2.49 -16.07 22.59
CA MET A 1 -3.45 -15.59 21.57
C MET A 1 -2.82 -14.38 20.91
N ALA A 2 -2.15 -14.56 19.78
CA ALA A 2 -1.53 -13.45 19.07
C ALA A 2 -2.62 -12.81 18.19
N LEU A 3 -2.94 -11.54 18.45
CA LEU A 3 -3.52 -10.69 17.42
C LEU A 3 -2.44 -10.62 16.34
N THR A 4 -2.60 -11.39 15.26
CA THR A 4 -1.65 -11.44 14.14
C THR A 4 -1.75 -10.13 13.36
N SER A 5 -1.26 -9.05 13.94
CA SER A 5 -1.12 -7.77 13.25
C SER A 5 -0.01 -7.93 12.22
N ARG A 6 -0.38 -8.42 11.02
CA ARG A 6 0.48 -8.44 9.84
C ARG A 6 1.01 -7.04 9.48
N TYR A 7 0.43 -5.99 10.06
CA TYR A 7 0.78 -4.59 9.83
C TYR A 7 1.46 -3.97 11.05
N VAL A 8 2.62 -3.35 10.83
CA VAL A 8 3.34 -2.57 11.86
C VAL A 8 2.97 -1.11 11.72
N TRP A 9 2.14 -0.64 12.65
CA TRP A 9 1.79 0.76 12.82
C TRP A 9 2.57 1.37 13.98
N ASP A 10 3.32 2.43 13.70
CA ASP A 10 4.03 3.26 14.67
C ASP A 10 3.47 4.69 14.63
N ALA A 11 3.63 5.46 15.70
CA ALA A 11 3.02 6.80 15.78
C ALA A 11 3.43 7.70 14.60
N GLY A 12 4.65 7.54 14.08
CA GLY A 12 5.14 8.30 12.94
C GLY A 12 4.48 7.91 11.62
N ASN A 13 4.32 6.61 11.35
CA ASN A 13 3.67 6.15 10.12
C ASN A 13 2.15 6.35 10.13
N LEU A 14 1.52 6.28 11.30
CA LEU A 14 0.10 6.56 11.49
C LEU A 14 -0.24 8.01 11.11
N GLU A 15 0.47 8.97 11.71
CA GLU A 15 0.25 10.39 11.43
C GLU A 15 0.53 10.72 9.96
N LYS A 16 1.61 10.16 9.41
CA LYS A 16 2.00 10.39 8.01
C LYS A 16 0.99 9.80 7.03
N CYS A 17 0.47 8.60 7.25
CA CYS A 17 -0.50 7.97 6.38
C CYS A 17 -1.86 8.69 6.45
N GLN A 18 -2.27 9.14 7.63
CA GLN A 18 -3.53 9.85 7.83
C GLN A 18 -3.50 11.30 7.33
N SER A 19 -2.32 11.92 7.25
CA SER A 19 -2.15 13.30 6.75
C SER A 19 -2.65 13.51 5.31
N HIS A 20 -2.78 12.44 4.52
CA HIS A 20 -3.27 12.50 3.13
C HIS A 20 -4.78 12.18 2.99
N GLY A 21 -5.50 12.04 4.11
CA GLY A 21 -6.94 11.79 4.14
C GLY A 21 -7.34 10.33 3.89
N VAL A 22 -6.37 9.40 3.88
CA VAL A 22 -6.62 7.96 3.81
C VAL A 22 -6.57 7.40 5.23
N THR A 23 -7.61 6.67 5.62
CA THR A 23 -7.68 6.04 6.94
C THR A 23 -6.91 4.73 6.99
N ILE A 24 -6.49 4.31 8.18
CA ILE A 24 -5.83 3.00 8.40
C ILE A 24 -6.69 1.86 7.85
N ALA A 25 -7.99 1.91 8.09
CA ALA A 25 -8.93 0.90 7.63
C ALA A 25 -8.98 0.80 6.10
N GLU A 26 -8.83 1.92 5.38
CA GLU A 26 -8.75 1.91 3.92
C GLU A 26 -7.43 1.32 3.43
N ILE A 27 -6.32 1.62 4.11
CA ILE A 27 -5.00 1.07 3.79
C ILE A 27 -5.00 -0.44 3.98
N GLU A 28 -5.47 -0.91 5.13
CA GLU A 28 -5.58 -2.34 5.43
C GLU A 28 -6.53 -3.03 4.46
N HIS A 29 -7.65 -2.38 4.10
CA HIS A 29 -8.57 -2.92 3.11
C HIS A 29 -7.92 -3.10 1.74
N VAL A 30 -7.17 -2.10 1.27
CA VAL A 30 -6.44 -2.19 0.00
C VAL A 30 -5.41 -3.32 0.05
N LEU A 31 -4.66 -3.43 1.15
CA LEU A 31 -3.63 -4.47 1.32
C LEU A 31 -4.22 -5.88 1.50
N ASP A 32 -5.47 -6.00 1.95
CA ASP A 32 -6.17 -7.27 2.14
C ASP A 32 -6.97 -7.70 0.89
N SER A 33 -7.39 -6.75 0.05
CA SER A 33 -8.28 -6.98 -1.11
C SER A 33 -7.52 -7.30 -2.40
N ASP A 34 -6.39 -8.00 -2.30
CA ASP A 34 -5.53 -8.38 -3.44
C ASP A 34 -5.09 -7.16 -4.28
N PRO A 35 -4.25 -6.26 -3.71
CA PRO A 35 -3.80 -5.09 -4.43
C PRO A 35 -2.84 -5.49 -5.55
N PHE A 36 -2.80 -4.68 -6.60
CA PHE A 36 -1.77 -4.80 -7.60
C PHE A 36 -0.44 -4.29 -7.06
N LEU A 37 0.56 -5.17 -7.06
CA LEU A 37 1.89 -4.86 -6.58
C LEU A 37 2.74 -4.31 -7.71
N VAL A 38 3.27 -3.11 -7.49
CA VAL A 38 4.16 -2.45 -8.43
C VAL A 38 5.53 -2.33 -7.76
N PRO A 39 6.59 -2.87 -8.38
CA PRO A 39 7.96 -2.62 -7.91
C PRO A 39 8.31 -1.13 -8.07
N ASP A 40 8.80 -0.52 -6.98
CA ASP A 40 9.22 0.88 -6.95
C ASP A 40 10.63 1.04 -7.55
N TYR A 41 10.74 0.89 -8.87
CA TYR A 41 12.02 0.94 -9.58
C TYR A 41 12.75 2.29 -9.43
N GLU A 42 12.05 3.38 -9.12
CA GLU A 42 12.64 4.73 -9.03
C GLU A 42 13.36 5.02 -7.70
N HIS A 43 13.14 4.23 -6.64
CA HIS A 43 13.77 4.44 -5.33
C HIS A 43 14.46 3.19 -4.75
N SER A 44 14.75 2.21 -5.60
CA SER A 44 15.23 0.86 -5.21
C SER A 44 16.66 0.81 -4.63
N ASP A 45 17.30 1.96 -4.35
CA ASP A 45 18.73 2.02 -4.02
C ASP A 45 19.03 1.62 -2.56
N HIS A 46 18.06 1.66 -1.64
CA HIS A 46 18.35 1.50 -0.20
C HIS A 46 17.32 0.69 0.63
N GLU A 47 16.05 0.60 0.23
CA GLU A 47 15.03 -0.12 0.99
C GLU A 47 14.05 -0.78 0.01
N ASP A 48 13.77 -2.07 0.17
CA ASP A 48 12.84 -2.83 -0.67
C ASP A 48 11.41 -2.31 -0.41
N ARG A 49 11.03 -1.31 -1.21
CA ARG A 49 9.73 -0.64 -1.14
C ARG A 49 8.83 -1.23 -2.20
N SER A 50 7.68 -1.70 -1.75
CA SER A 50 6.62 -2.18 -2.60
C SER A 50 5.49 -1.16 -2.61
N ILE A 51 4.86 -1.02 -3.77
CA ILE A 51 3.67 -0.20 -3.94
C ILE A 51 2.49 -1.14 -4.12
N ALA A 52 1.45 -0.96 -3.30
CA ALA A 52 0.15 -1.56 -3.49
C ALA A 52 -0.79 -0.51 -4.12
N VAL A 53 -1.39 -0.89 -5.24
CA VAL A 53 -2.43 -0.14 -5.93
C VAL A 53 -3.73 -0.92 -5.81
N GLY A 54 -4.75 -0.29 -5.25
CA GLY A 54 -6.08 -0.88 -5.17
C GLY A 54 -7.13 0.17 -4.92
N SER A 55 -8.34 -0.26 -4.57
CA SER A 55 -9.45 0.63 -4.26
C SER A 55 -9.90 0.47 -2.82
N ASN A 56 -10.34 1.56 -2.21
CA ASN A 56 -11.02 1.50 -0.92
C ASN A 56 -12.44 0.93 -1.07
N ARG A 57 -13.17 0.82 0.06
CA ARG A 57 -14.57 0.35 0.07
C ARG A 57 -15.55 1.22 -0.73
N SER A 58 -15.17 2.46 -1.04
CA SER A 58 -15.94 3.41 -1.85
C SER A 58 -15.48 3.44 -3.31
N GLU A 59 -14.77 2.40 -3.77
CA GLU A 59 -14.21 2.26 -5.12
C GLU A 59 -13.24 3.38 -5.51
N ARG A 60 -12.72 4.12 -4.52
CA ARG A 60 -11.74 5.17 -4.76
C ARG A 60 -10.34 4.57 -4.80
N PRO A 61 -9.57 4.82 -5.86
CA PRO A 61 -8.23 4.26 -5.99
C PRO A 61 -7.25 4.90 -4.99
N VAL A 62 -6.52 4.02 -4.31
CA VAL A 62 -5.55 4.32 -3.25
C VAL A 62 -4.21 3.74 -3.65
N PHE A 63 -3.17 4.53 -3.39
CA PHE A 63 -1.78 4.16 -3.54
C PHE A 63 -1.17 4.02 -2.15
N VAL A 64 -0.62 2.85 -1.85
CA VAL A 64 0.02 2.54 -0.56
C VAL A 64 1.47 2.14 -0.80
N VAL A 65 2.39 2.89 -0.22
CA VAL A 65 3.81 2.51 -0.16
C VAL A 65 4.03 1.74 1.13
N PHE A 66 4.62 0.56 1.03
CA PHE A 66 4.95 -0.26 2.18
C PHE A 66 6.28 -0.98 1.97
N THR A 67 6.80 -1.56 3.04
CA THR A 67 7.96 -2.46 2.99
C THR A 67 7.63 -3.70 3.80
N ILE A 68 8.18 -4.85 3.42
CA ILE A 68 8.04 -6.11 4.15
C ILE A 68 9.31 -6.31 4.96
N ARG A 69 9.17 -6.61 6.25
CA ARG A 69 10.28 -6.85 7.17
C ARG A 69 10.07 -8.14 7.94
N MET A 70 11.17 -8.78 8.35
CA MET A 70 11.12 -9.91 9.26
C MET A 70 11.18 -9.41 10.70
N GLN A 71 10.13 -9.66 11.48
CA GLN A 71 10.08 -9.36 12.91
C GLN A 71 9.74 -10.63 13.68
N GLU A 72 10.58 -11.00 14.64
CA GLU A 72 10.39 -12.21 15.47
C GLU A 72 10.19 -13.51 14.65
N GLY A 73 10.79 -13.58 13.45
CA GLY A 73 10.66 -14.72 12.55
C GLY A 73 9.39 -14.72 11.68
N GLN A 74 8.62 -13.63 11.67
CA GLN A 74 7.42 -13.47 10.85
C GLN A 74 7.57 -12.29 9.88
N GLU A 75 7.03 -12.44 8.67
CA GLU A 75 6.92 -11.34 7.72
C GLU A 75 5.83 -10.37 8.16
N VAL A 76 6.20 -9.10 8.30
CA VAL A 76 5.30 -8.02 8.66
C VAL A 76 5.39 -6.90 7.63
N VAL A 77 4.23 -6.37 7.28
CA VAL A 77 4.07 -5.24 6.36
C VAL A 77 4.14 -3.95 7.16
N ARG A 78 5.02 -3.04 6.78
CA ARG A 78 5.10 -1.70 7.36
C ARG A 78 4.68 -0.66 6.33
N PRO A 79 3.46 -0.10 6.44
CA PRO A 79 3.05 1.03 5.63
C PRO A 79 3.93 2.24 5.91
N LEU A 80 4.39 2.91 4.85
CA LEU A 80 5.28 4.07 4.90
C LEU A 80 4.56 5.36 4.48
N SER A 81 3.60 5.24 3.57
CA SER A 81 2.77 6.33 3.07
C SER A 81 1.53 5.76 2.38
N ALA A 82 0.41 6.49 2.46
CA ALA A 82 -0.76 6.18 1.68
C ALA A 82 -1.41 7.48 1.20
N ARG A 83 -1.95 7.47 -0.02
CA ARG A 83 -2.68 8.60 -0.59
C ARG A 83 -3.69 8.14 -1.62
N TYR A 84 -4.68 8.97 -1.88
CA TYR A 84 -5.52 8.77 -3.05
C TYR A 84 -4.74 9.05 -4.32
N MET A 85 -5.03 8.27 -5.36
CA MET A 85 -4.43 8.46 -6.67
C MET A 85 -4.96 9.71 -7.36
N HIS A 86 -4.10 10.40 -8.10
CA HIS A 86 -4.55 11.44 -9.02
C HIS A 86 -5.06 10.82 -10.33
N ARG A 87 -5.93 11.54 -11.05
CA ARG A 87 -6.55 11.10 -12.30
C ARG A 87 -5.57 10.49 -13.32
N LYS A 88 -4.42 11.14 -13.53
CA LYS A 88 -3.37 10.65 -14.45
C LYS A 88 -2.77 9.31 -14.03
N GLU A 89 -2.65 9.07 -12.72
CA GLU A 89 -2.13 7.80 -12.19
C GLU A 89 -3.17 6.70 -12.35
N ILE A 90 -4.44 7.01 -12.09
CA ILE A 90 -5.57 6.09 -12.32
C ILE A 90 -5.59 5.64 -13.77
N GLU A 91 -5.57 6.58 -14.73
CA GLU A 91 -5.57 6.27 -16.17
C GLU A 91 -4.36 5.40 -16.59
N ARG A 92 -3.19 5.65 -15.98
CA ARG A 92 -1.98 4.84 -16.21
C ARG A 92 -2.15 3.41 -15.68
N TYR A 93 -2.66 3.26 -14.46
CA TYR A 93 -2.81 1.95 -13.82
C TYR A 93 -3.96 1.14 -14.40
N GLU A 94 -5.09 1.76 -14.72
CA GLU A 94 -6.20 1.10 -15.43
C GLU A 94 -5.73 0.52 -16.77
N ARG A 95 -4.84 1.22 -17.47
CA ARG A 95 -4.23 0.73 -18.70
C ARG A 95 -3.32 -0.47 -18.43
N LEU A 96 -2.43 -0.39 -17.44
CA LEU A 96 -1.54 -1.51 -17.05
C LEU A 96 -2.33 -2.76 -16.64
N TRP A 97 -3.40 -2.61 -15.85
CA TRP A 97 -4.30 -3.72 -15.48
C TRP A 97 -4.97 -4.37 -16.68
N ARG A 98 -5.38 -3.58 -17.68
CA ARG A 98 -5.98 -4.11 -18.89
C ARG A 98 -4.97 -4.89 -19.75
N GLU A 99 -3.69 -4.50 -19.73
CA GLU A 99 -2.64 -5.13 -20.53
C GLU A 99 -2.10 -6.41 -19.87
N GLU A 100 -2.00 -6.48 -18.52
CA GLU A 100 -1.56 -7.68 -17.78
C GLU A 100 -2.66 -8.76 -17.65
N GLY A 101 -3.93 -8.38 -17.77
CA GLY A 101 -5.08 -9.30 -17.69
C GLY A 101 -5.54 -9.89 -19.02
N SER A 102 -4.75 -9.80 -20.10
CA SER A 102 -5.10 -10.26 -21.46
C SER A 102 -4.36 -11.52 -21.91
#